data_AF-A0A1V5GC80-F1
#
_entry.id   AF-A0A1V5GC80-F1
#
_cell.length_a   1.000
_cell.length_b   1.000
_cell.length_c   1.000
_cell.angle_alpha   90.00
_cell.angle_beta   90.00
_cell.angle_gamma   90.00
#
_symmetry.space_group_name_H-M   'P 1'
#
loop_
_entity.id
_entity.type
_entity.pdbx_description
1 polymer ?
#
loop_
_entity_poly.entity_id
_entity_poly.type
_entity_poly.pdbx_seq_one_letter_code
_entity_poly.pdbx_strand_id
1 'polypeptide(L)'
;MSFNYKFHPDTPEIIKKSFAEIMNSKYDLEELASQSLEIETKLNTCIWQHTDNYSELSKTALWLRESRPSFISPAHCFNNYVDALIKDLFYDHFYKAEDDEFISMTLRSAQVTIELHNTLLSIKSGLDRLTSILSQFYKGISKNSTFGHQKTKENGSVSYTGLLMYCSQMKEKDELFSYILSEYENWIADCVKPRDAIVHYKDFFTRYVWCSDMGVEIPISINQKKMKT
;
A
#
# COMPACT_ATOMS: atom_id res chain seq x y z
N MET A 1 11.91 -10.98 -14.62
CA MET A 1 12.25 -10.50 -15.98
C MET A 1 12.34 -8.99 -15.94
N SER A 2 13.54 -8.44 -16.12
CA SER A 2 13.77 -7.00 -16.20
C SER A 2 13.35 -6.54 -17.59
N PHE A 3 12.29 -5.75 -17.69
CA PHE A 3 11.84 -5.20 -18.97
C PHE A 3 12.82 -4.10 -19.41
N ASN A 4 13.30 -4.14 -20.66
CA ASN A 4 14.24 -3.13 -21.15
C ASN A 4 13.46 -1.93 -21.69
N TYR A 5 13.40 -0.85 -20.91
CA TYR A 5 12.67 0.36 -21.27
C TYR A 5 13.46 1.22 -22.27
N LYS A 6 13.58 0.76 -23.51
CA LYS A 6 14.13 1.56 -24.61
C LYS A 6 12.99 2.12 -25.45
N PHE A 7 12.86 3.44 -25.51
CA PHE A 7 11.87 4.11 -26.36
C PHE A 7 12.26 4.08 -27.83
N HIS A 8 11.24 4.11 -28.71
CA HIS A 8 11.48 4.45 -30.11
C HIS A 8 12.06 5.87 -30.25
N PRO A 9 12.93 6.13 -31.25
CA PRO A 9 13.48 7.47 -31.48
C PRO A 9 12.40 8.54 -31.66
N ASP A 10 11.29 8.16 -32.28
CA ASP A 10 10.16 9.03 -32.62
C ASP A 10 9.16 9.19 -31.47
N THR A 11 9.38 8.57 -30.31
CA THR A 11 8.49 8.74 -29.16
C THR A 11 8.48 10.21 -28.71
N PRO A 12 7.30 10.85 -28.64
CA PRO A 12 7.17 12.24 -28.19
C PRO A 12 7.83 12.49 -26.83
N GLU A 13 8.47 13.64 -26.66
CA GLU A 13 9.15 14.01 -25.40
C GLU A 13 8.20 14.07 -24.20
N ILE A 14 6.93 14.43 -24.42
CA ILE A 14 5.90 14.41 -23.37
C ILE A 14 5.72 13.00 -22.78
N ILE A 15 5.75 11.97 -23.62
CA ILE A 15 5.61 10.56 -23.20
C ILE A 15 6.85 10.11 -22.41
N LYS A 16 8.06 10.47 -22.86
CA LYS A 16 9.30 10.16 -22.14
C LYS A 16 9.33 10.83 -20.76
N LYS A 17 8.85 12.07 -20.68
CA LYS A 17 8.73 12.81 -19.42
C LYS A 17 7.73 12.14 -18.47
N SER A 18 6.52 11.80 -18.94
CA SER A 18 5.52 11.11 -18.13
C SER A 18 6.00 9.73 -17.65
N PHE A 19 6.72 8.98 -18.49
CA PHE A 19 7.36 7.74 -18.08
C PHE A 19 8.35 7.97 -16.93
N ALA A 20 9.22 8.98 -17.04
CA ALA A 20 10.20 9.29 -16.00
C ALA A 20 9.52 9.71 -14.69
N GLU A 21 8.47 10.52 -14.74
CA GLU A 21 7.67 10.91 -13.57
C GLU A 21 7.04 9.70 -12.87
N ILE A 22 6.44 8.78 -13.64
CA ILE A 22 5.84 7.57 -13.09
C ILE A 22 6.92 6.63 -12.51
N MET A 23 8.06 6.47 -13.19
CA MET A 23 9.19 5.68 -12.68
C MET A 23 9.76 6.23 -11.37
N ASN A 24 9.85 7.56 -11.26
CA ASN A 24 10.35 8.24 -10.07
C ASN A 24 9.40 8.15 -8.87
N SER A 25 8.16 7.67 -9.07
CA SER A 25 7.24 7.41 -7.95
C SER A 25 7.58 6.14 -7.16
N LYS A 26 8.45 5.26 -7.70
CA LYS A 26 8.84 4.02 -7.04
C LYS A 26 9.62 4.28 -5.76
N TYR A 27 9.40 3.42 -4.78
CA TYR A 27 10.14 3.44 -3.53
C TYR A 27 11.49 2.73 -3.68
N ASP A 28 12.51 3.26 -3.01
CA ASP A 28 13.77 2.53 -2.79
C ASP A 28 13.55 1.48 -1.69
N LEU A 29 13.56 0.20 -2.07
CA LEU A 29 13.33 -0.90 -1.14
C LEU A 29 14.53 -1.14 -0.20
N GLU A 30 15.74 -0.82 -0.63
CA GLU A 30 16.95 -0.94 0.20
C GLU A 30 16.98 0.18 1.26
N GLU A 31 16.55 1.38 0.89
CA GLU A 31 16.35 2.47 1.83
C GLU A 31 15.31 2.10 2.90
N LEU A 32 14.15 1.58 2.50
CA LEU A 32 13.11 1.14 3.43
C LEU A 32 13.57 -0.02 4.32
N ALA A 33 14.33 -0.98 3.77
CA ALA A 33 14.92 -2.06 4.56
C ALA A 33 15.90 -1.52 5.62
N SER A 34 16.71 -0.52 5.25
CA SER A 34 17.65 0.15 6.14
C SER A 34 16.93 0.91 7.26
N GLN A 35 15.86 1.66 6.93
CA GLN A 35 15.02 2.34 7.92
C GLN A 35 14.38 1.36 8.91
N SER A 36 13.89 0.21 8.43
CA SER A 36 13.35 -0.83 9.31
C SER A 36 14.39 -1.37 10.30
N LEU A 37 15.63 -1.58 9.84
CA LEU A 37 16.73 -2.01 10.70
C LEU A 37 17.11 -0.95 11.74
N GLU A 38 17.07 0.34 11.36
CA GLU A 38 17.33 1.44 12.28
C GLU A 38 16.28 1.50 13.39
N ILE A 39 14.99 1.35 13.05
CA ILE A 39 13.88 1.30 14.02
C ILE A 39 14.06 0.13 14.99
N GLU A 40 14.39 -1.05 14.48
CA GLU A 40 14.68 -2.24 15.30
C GLU A 40 15.83 -1.95 16.28
N THR A 41 16.92 -1.35 15.80
CA THR A 41 18.12 -1.02 16.60
C THR A 41 17.79 -0.01 17.69
N LYS A 42 17.03 1.04 17.36
CA LYS A 42 16.58 2.05 18.32
C LYS A 42 15.70 1.42 19.41
N LEU A 43 14.75 0.58 19.03
CA LEU A 43 13.89 -0.10 20.01
C LEU A 43 14.70 -1.02 20.93
N ASN A 44 15.63 -1.82 20.37
CA ASN A 44 16.49 -2.71 21.15
C ASN A 44 17.31 -1.93 22.17
N THR A 45 17.86 -0.79 21.76
CA THR A 45 18.63 0.08 22.64
C THR A 45 17.78 0.59 23.80
N CYS A 46 16.57 1.07 23.52
CA CYS A 46 15.64 1.52 24.57
C CYS A 46 15.27 0.38 25.53
N ILE A 47 15.00 -0.82 25.01
CA ILE A 47 14.65 -1.97 25.87
C ILE A 47 15.84 -2.35 26.75
N TRP A 48 17.05 -2.45 26.19
CA TRP A 48 18.26 -2.79 26.94
C TRP A 48 18.60 -1.77 28.02
N GLN A 49 18.32 -0.49 27.81
CA GLN A 49 18.48 0.55 28.84
C GLN A 49 17.52 0.38 30.04
N HIS A 50 16.45 -0.40 29.89
CA HIS A 50 15.41 -0.59 30.91
C HIS A 50 15.31 -2.03 31.42
N THR A 51 16.22 -2.93 31.03
CA THR A 51 16.24 -4.33 31.49
C THR A 51 17.65 -4.76 31.89
N ASP A 52 17.81 -5.35 33.08
CA ASP A 52 19.09 -5.87 33.59
C ASP A 52 19.59 -7.14 32.86
N ASN A 53 18.84 -7.66 31.88
CA ASN A 53 19.10 -8.94 31.24
C ASN A 53 19.42 -8.76 29.74
N TYR A 54 20.71 -8.66 29.43
CA TYR A 54 21.26 -8.35 28.10
C TYR A 54 21.28 -9.55 27.13
N SER A 55 20.95 -10.76 27.59
CA SER A 55 21.22 -12.00 26.82
C SER A 55 20.09 -12.46 25.90
N GLU A 56 18.86 -11.94 26.04
CA GLU A 56 17.73 -12.33 25.21
C GLU A 56 17.21 -11.14 24.39
N LEU A 57 17.12 -11.31 23.07
CA LEU A 57 16.31 -10.43 22.22
C LEU A 57 14.89 -10.42 22.80
N SER A 58 14.39 -9.24 23.15
CA SER A 58 13.02 -9.12 23.63
C SER A 58 12.06 -9.71 22.59
N LYS A 59 10.95 -10.31 23.04
CA LYS A 59 9.93 -10.85 22.13
C LYS A 59 9.47 -9.81 21.09
N THR A 60 9.48 -8.54 21.47
CA THR A 60 9.18 -7.40 20.59
C THR A 60 10.26 -7.19 19.52
N ALA A 61 11.54 -7.28 19.89
CA ALA A 61 12.65 -7.16 18.96
C ALA A 61 12.65 -8.25 17.88
N LEU A 62 12.47 -9.50 18.31
CA LEU A 62 12.35 -10.64 17.41
C LEU A 62 11.17 -10.45 16.45
N TRP A 63 10.03 -10.00 16.97
CA TRP A 63 8.84 -9.73 16.17
C TRP A 63 9.06 -8.60 15.17
N LEU A 64 9.72 -7.49 15.54
CA LEU A 64 10.02 -6.40 14.61
C LEU A 64 10.82 -6.93 13.42
N ARG A 65 11.87 -7.70 13.71
CA ARG A 65 12.70 -8.36 12.70
C ARG A 65 11.87 -9.25 11.77
N GLU A 66 10.98 -10.07 12.34
CA GLU A 66 10.09 -10.96 11.59
C GLU A 66 8.99 -10.23 10.81
N SER A 67 8.63 -9.01 11.24
CA SER A 67 7.61 -8.18 10.59
C SER A 67 8.15 -7.34 9.43
N ARG A 68 9.48 -7.29 9.24
CA ARG A 68 10.16 -6.53 8.17
C ARG A 68 9.59 -6.79 6.76
N PRO A 69 9.32 -8.03 6.34
CA PRO A 69 8.69 -8.28 5.05
C PRO A 69 7.36 -7.53 4.90
N SER A 70 6.61 -7.36 5.98
CA SER A 70 5.34 -6.65 5.96
C SER A 70 5.42 -5.14 6.13
N PHE A 71 6.55 -4.63 6.61
CA PHE A 71 6.88 -3.21 6.48
C PHE A 71 7.21 -2.85 5.03
N ILE A 72 7.97 -3.70 4.33
CA ILE A 72 8.42 -3.47 2.96
C ILE A 72 7.33 -3.81 1.93
N SER A 73 6.45 -4.77 2.23
CA SER A 73 5.47 -5.31 1.28
C SER A 73 4.60 -4.25 0.58
N PRO A 74 4.07 -3.20 1.25
CA PRO A 74 3.32 -2.14 0.57
C PRO A 74 4.10 -1.45 -0.54
N ALA A 75 5.35 -1.06 -0.26
CA ALA A 75 6.22 -0.41 -1.22
C ALA A 75 6.62 -1.35 -2.36
N HIS A 76 6.92 -2.61 -2.04
CA HIS A 76 7.23 -3.62 -3.07
C HIS A 76 6.05 -3.89 -4.01
N CYS A 77 4.84 -4.07 -3.46
CA CYS A 77 3.63 -4.25 -4.27
C CYS A 77 3.32 -3.00 -5.09
N PHE A 78 3.51 -1.80 -4.55
CA PHE A 78 3.35 -0.55 -5.28
C PHE A 78 4.35 -0.45 -6.45
N ASN A 79 5.63 -0.79 -6.23
CA ASN A 79 6.62 -0.78 -7.30
C ASN A 79 6.24 -1.75 -8.45
N ASN A 80 5.70 -2.93 -8.12
CA ASN A 80 5.18 -3.87 -9.11
C ASN A 80 3.96 -3.33 -9.85
N TYR A 81 3.07 -2.63 -9.15
CA TYR A 81 1.95 -1.92 -9.76
C TYR A 81 2.44 -0.85 -10.74
N VAL A 82 3.45 -0.06 -10.37
CA VAL A 82 4.07 0.93 -11.26
C VAL A 82 4.68 0.27 -12.49
N ASP A 83 5.39 -0.85 -12.34
CA ASP A 83 5.90 -1.62 -13.48
C ASP A 83 4.80 -2.13 -14.41
N ALA A 84 3.71 -2.65 -13.84
CA ALA A 84 2.55 -3.10 -14.61
C ALA A 84 1.89 -1.93 -15.35
N LEU A 85 1.73 -0.78 -14.68
CA LEU A 85 1.15 0.43 -15.25
C LEU A 85 1.99 0.96 -16.41
N ILE A 86 3.31 1.06 -16.24
CA ILE A 86 4.23 1.50 -17.28
C ILE A 86 4.17 0.57 -18.50
N LYS A 87 4.17 -0.74 -18.26
CA LYS A 87 4.08 -1.73 -19.33
C LYS A 87 2.77 -1.60 -20.09
N ASP A 88 1.67 -1.27 -19.43
CA ASP A 88 0.38 -1.10 -20.08
C ASP A 88 0.31 0.22 -20.88
N LEU A 89 0.67 1.34 -20.25
CA LEU A 89 0.61 2.69 -20.83
C LEU A 89 1.54 2.90 -22.01
N PHE A 90 2.77 2.38 -21.91
CA PHE A 90 3.85 2.71 -22.83
C PHE A 90 4.27 1.54 -23.72
N TYR A 91 3.53 0.42 -23.69
CA TYR A 91 3.86 -0.80 -24.44
C TYR A 91 4.21 -0.54 -25.90
N ASP A 92 3.43 0.30 -26.56
CA ASP A 92 3.56 0.59 -27.99
C ASP A 92 4.59 1.66 -28.31
N HIS A 93 5.15 2.30 -27.28
CA HIS A 93 6.24 3.27 -27.41
C HIS A 93 7.62 2.66 -27.15
N PHE A 94 7.69 1.45 -26.60
CA PHE A 94 8.94 0.73 -26.38
C PHE A 94 9.39 -0.03 -27.62
N TYR A 95 10.71 -0.07 -27.82
CA TYR A 95 11.37 -0.92 -28.79
C TYR A 95 11.13 -2.39 -28.40
N LYS A 96 10.52 -3.15 -29.31
CA LYS A 96 10.28 -4.58 -29.16
C LYS A 96 11.39 -5.32 -29.92
N ALA A 97 12.16 -6.15 -29.24
CA ALA A 97 13.08 -7.05 -29.92
C ALA A 97 12.28 -8.07 -30.74
N GLU A 98 12.86 -8.63 -31.81
CA GLU A 98 12.17 -9.62 -32.67
C GLU A 98 11.69 -10.87 -31.89
N ASP A 99 12.32 -11.16 -30.75
CA ASP A 99 11.99 -12.28 -29.85
C ASP A 99 11.10 -11.89 -28.65
N ASP A 100 10.63 -10.63 -28.55
CA ASP A 100 9.73 -10.25 -27.44
C ASP A 100 8.34 -10.88 -27.65
N GLU A 101 7.93 -11.72 -26.70
CA GLU A 101 6.59 -12.30 -26.69
C GLU A 101 5.54 -11.18 -26.73
N PHE A 102 4.67 -11.22 -27.74
CA PHE A 102 3.55 -10.30 -27.82
C PHE A 102 2.64 -10.45 -26.59
N ILE A 103 2.59 -9.42 -25.76
CA ILE A 103 1.68 -9.35 -24.61
C ILE A 103 0.41 -8.63 -25.07
N SER A 104 -0.74 -9.28 -24.98
CA SER A 104 -2.02 -8.67 -25.34
C SER A 104 -2.43 -7.54 -24.37
N MET A 105 -3.17 -6.55 -24.86
CA MET A 105 -3.71 -5.46 -24.03
C MET A 105 -4.56 -6.00 -22.87
N THR A 106 -5.35 -7.06 -23.11
CA THR A 106 -6.14 -7.72 -22.07
C THR A 106 -5.27 -8.23 -20.92
N LEU A 107 -4.14 -8.85 -21.23
CA LEU A 107 -3.24 -9.39 -20.22
C LEU A 107 -2.53 -8.28 -19.43
N ARG A 108 -2.10 -7.22 -20.12
CA ARG A 108 -1.48 -6.04 -19.47
C ARG A 108 -2.46 -5.34 -18.53
N SER A 109 -3.68 -5.09 -18.99
CA SER A 109 -4.74 -4.47 -18.17
C SER A 109 -5.13 -5.32 -16.95
N ALA A 110 -5.21 -6.64 -17.13
CA ALA A 110 -5.43 -7.57 -16.02
C ALA A 110 -4.27 -7.50 -15.01
N GLN A 111 -3.02 -7.43 -15.48
CA GLN A 111 -1.86 -7.31 -14.61
C GLN A 111 -1.89 -6.01 -13.78
N VAL A 112 -2.25 -4.87 -14.37
CA VAL A 112 -2.43 -3.60 -13.64
C VAL A 112 -3.44 -3.76 -12.49
N THR A 113 -4.56 -4.42 -12.76
CA THR A 113 -5.63 -4.64 -11.78
C THR A 113 -5.19 -5.58 -10.65
N ILE A 114 -4.49 -6.67 -10.99
CA ILE A 114 -3.94 -7.63 -10.03
C ILE A 114 -2.93 -6.94 -9.10
N GLU A 115 -2.00 -6.16 -9.64
CA GLU A 115 -1.00 -5.50 -8.81
C GLU A 115 -1.57 -4.37 -7.96
N LEU A 116 -2.61 -3.69 -8.44
CA LEU A 116 -3.38 -2.74 -7.62
C LEU A 116 -4.02 -3.47 -6.42
N HIS A 117 -4.64 -4.63 -6.65
CA HIS A 117 -5.22 -5.44 -5.58
C HIS A 117 -4.16 -5.87 -4.55
N ASN A 118 -3.01 -6.35 -5.03
CA ASN A 118 -1.89 -6.75 -4.16
C ASN A 118 -1.42 -5.57 -3.30
N THR A 119 -1.32 -4.38 -3.89
CA THR A 119 -0.95 -3.15 -3.18
C THR A 119 -1.95 -2.83 -2.07
N LEU A 120 -3.24 -2.78 -2.37
CA LEU A 120 -4.28 -2.47 -1.38
C LEU A 120 -4.39 -3.53 -0.26
N LEU A 121 -4.22 -4.81 -0.61
CA LEU A 121 -4.19 -5.91 0.35
C LEU A 121 -2.97 -5.82 1.27
N SER A 122 -1.79 -5.52 0.72
CA SER A 122 -0.55 -5.41 1.50
C SER A 122 -0.59 -4.28 2.52
N ILE A 123 -1.12 -3.10 2.16
CA ILE A 123 -1.35 -1.98 3.09
C ILE A 123 -2.24 -2.44 4.24
N LYS A 124 -3.38 -3.07 3.92
CA LYS A 124 -4.32 -3.55 4.94
C LYS A 124 -3.69 -4.59 5.87
N SER A 125 -2.98 -5.56 5.32
CA SER A 125 -2.26 -6.56 6.12
C SER A 125 -1.19 -5.94 7.01
N GLY A 126 -0.50 -4.89 6.56
CA GLY A 126 0.43 -4.12 7.38
C GLY A 126 -0.25 -3.46 8.59
N LEU A 127 -1.40 -2.80 8.36
CA LEU A 127 -2.18 -2.16 9.43
C LEU A 127 -2.75 -3.16 10.45
N ASP A 128 -3.18 -4.33 9.99
CA ASP A 128 -3.66 -5.39 10.89
C ASP A 128 -2.52 -5.95 11.75
N ARG A 129 -1.31 -6.06 11.20
CA ARG A 129 -0.12 -6.43 11.98
C ARG A 129 0.25 -5.38 13.04
N LEU A 130 0.12 -4.09 12.73
CA LEU A 130 0.30 -3.01 13.72
C LEU A 130 -0.63 -3.17 14.91
N THR A 131 -1.89 -3.57 14.68
CA THR A 131 -2.85 -3.86 15.76
C THR A 131 -2.35 -4.97 16.70
N SER A 132 -1.73 -6.00 16.14
CA SER A 132 -1.12 -7.08 16.91
C SER A 132 0.01 -6.58 17.81
N ILE A 133 0.84 -5.64 17.34
CA ILE A 133 1.89 -5.01 18.16
C ILE A 133 1.28 -4.25 19.33
N LEU A 134 0.34 -3.34 19.04
CA LEU A 134 -0.25 -2.48 20.05
C LEU A 134 -0.94 -3.29 21.15
N SER A 135 -1.51 -4.46 20.81
CA SER A 135 -2.09 -5.38 21.78
C SER A 135 -1.11 -5.95 22.81
N GLN A 136 0.20 -5.90 22.56
CA GLN A 136 1.22 -6.32 23.53
C GLN A 136 1.47 -5.25 24.59
N PHE A 137 1.29 -3.98 24.24
CA PHE A 137 1.59 -2.83 25.10
C PHE A 137 0.36 -2.28 25.81
N TYR A 138 -0.81 -2.37 25.18
CA TYR A 138 -2.04 -1.76 25.66
C TYR A 138 -3.09 -2.81 26.05
N LYS A 139 -3.53 -2.73 27.31
CA LYS A 139 -4.64 -3.55 27.81
C LYS A 139 -5.96 -3.11 27.16
N GLY A 140 -6.74 -4.08 26.69
CA GLY A 140 -8.04 -3.85 26.06
C GLY A 140 -8.05 -3.97 24.53
N ILE A 141 -6.88 -4.12 23.91
CA ILE A 141 -6.77 -4.45 22.48
C ILE A 141 -6.61 -5.96 22.34
N SER A 142 -7.48 -6.60 21.57
CA SER A 142 -7.36 -8.04 21.28
C SER A 142 -6.25 -8.30 20.25
N LYS A 143 -5.43 -9.34 20.48
CA LYS A 143 -4.41 -9.82 19.53
C LYS A 143 -4.98 -10.19 18.15
N ASN A 144 -6.24 -10.61 18.12
CA ASN A 144 -6.96 -11.02 16.91
C ASN A 144 -7.82 -9.89 16.34
N SER A 145 -7.70 -8.67 16.87
CA SER A 145 -8.39 -7.51 16.30
C SER A 145 -7.74 -7.11 14.99
N THR A 146 -8.55 -6.60 14.07
CA THR A 146 -8.06 -5.87 12.90
C THR A 146 -7.88 -4.40 13.23
N PHE A 147 -7.22 -3.66 12.34
CA PHE A 147 -7.15 -2.20 12.41
C PHE A 147 -8.56 -1.58 12.44
N GLY A 148 -9.51 -2.20 11.74
CA GLY A 148 -10.89 -1.75 11.64
C GLY A 148 -11.11 -0.67 10.58
N HIS A 149 -12.33 -0.11 10.57
CA HIS A 149 -12.78 0.94 9.67
C HIS A 149 -13.89 1.78 10.30
N GLN A 150 -14.13 2.95 9.73
CA GLN A 150 -15.27 3.81 10.02
C GLN A 150 -16.57 3.27 9.39
N LYS A 151 -17.64 3.31 10.17
CA LYS A 151 -19.02 3.00 9.77
C LYS A 151 -19.90 4.21 10.02
N THR A 152 -20.61 4.65 8.99
CA THR A 152 -21.70 5.63 9.12
C THR A 152 -22.99 4.86 9.36
N LYS A 153 -23.67 5.13 10.48
CA LYS A 153 -24.97 4.54 10.80
C LYS A 153 -26.09 5.27 10.05
N GLU A 154 -27.28 4.66 10.00
CA GLU A 154 -28.46 5.23 9.32
C GLU A 154 -28.87 6.61 9.84
N ASN A 155 -28.60 6.88 11.12
CA ASN A 155 -28.85 8.19 11.75
C ASN A 155 -27.74 9.23 11.48
N GLY A 156 -26.80 8.95 10.57
CA GLY A 156 -25.66 9.82 10.26
C GLY A 156 -24.53 9.79 11.28
N SER A 157 -24.68 9.08 12.42
CA SER A 157 -23.62 9.00 13.42
C SER A 157 -22.46 8.13 12.94
N VAL A 158 -21.24 8.57 13.24
CA VAL A 158 -20.02 7.85 12.92
C VAL A 158 -19.66 6.90 14.06
N SER A 159 -19.27 5.68 13.71
CA SER A 159 -18.71 4.71 14.64
C SER A 159 -17.49 4.03 14.03
N TYR A 160 -16.56 3.57 14.87
CA TYR A 160 -15.37 2.87 14.42
C TYR A 160 -15.43 1.41 14.86
N THR A 161 -14.68 0.55 14.18
CA THR A 161 -14.53 -0.87 14.50
C THR A 161 -13.07 -1.22 14.76
N GLY A 162 -12.78 -2.40 15.30
CA GLY A 162 -11.41 -2.88 15.52
C GLY A 162 -10.58 -1.95 16.41
N LEU A 163 -9.30 -1.79 16.06
CA LEU A 163 -8.38 -0.87 16.75
C LEU A 163 -8.90 0.57 16.74
N LEU A 164 -9.49 1.04 15.64
CA LEU A 164 -9.99 2.42 15.55
C LEU A 164 -11.07 2.74 16.58
N MET A 165 -11.86 1.75 17.03
CA MET A 165 -12.79 1.95 18.14
C MET A 165 -12.06 2.28 19.44
N TYR A 166 -10.95 1.59 19.72
CA TYR A 166 -10.10 1.85 20.86
C TYR A 166 -9.40 3.21 20.73
N CYS A 167 -8.89 3.54 19.54
CA CYS A 167 -8.30 4.85 19.27
C CYS A 167 -9.29 5.98 19.55
N SER A 168 -10.53 5.86 19.06
CA SER A 168 -11.59 6.85 19.31
C SER A 168 -11.92 7.03 20.79
N GLN A 169 -11.75 5.99 21.62
CA GLN A 169 -12.00 6.06 23.07
C GLN A 169 -10.83 6.66 23.84
N MET A 170 -9.60 6.49 23.33
CA MET A 170 -8.36 6.83 24.02
C MET A 170 -7.66 8.08 23.47
N LYS A 171 -8.15 8.67 22.37
CA LYS A 171 -7.53 9.83 21.71
C LYS A 171 -7.25 11.04 22.62
N GLU A 172 -8.07 11.27 23.65
CA GLU A 172 -7.88 12.38 24.61
C GLU A 172 -6.85 12.05 25.71
N LYS A 173 -6.42 10.78 25.80
CA LYS A 173 -5.56 10.26 26.87
C LYS A 173 -4.18 9.82 26.39
N ASP A 174 -4.02 9.59 25.09
CA ASP A 174 -2.79 9.08 24.50
C ASP A 174 -2.61 9.66 23.09
N GLU A 175 -1.49 10.37 22.90
CA GLU A 175 -1.15 11.04 21.64
C GLU A 175 -0.98 10.05 20.48
N LEU A 176 -0.50 8.82 20.73
CA LEU A 176 -0.35 7.80 19.69
C LEU A 176 -1.72 7.42 19.12
N PHE A 177 -2.73 7.26 19.98
CA PHE A 177 -4.08 6.93 19.52
C PHE A 177 -4.79 8.10 18.85
N SER A 178 -4.49 9.33 19.28
CA SER A 178 -4.93 10.54 18.58
C SER A 178 -4.34 10.58 17.16
N TYR A 179 -3.03 10.36 17.04
CA TYR A 179 -2.30 10.34 15.77
C TYR A 179 -2.82 9.23 14.82
N ILE A 180 -2.99 8.01 15.31
CA ILE A 180 -3.51 6.90 14.48
C ILE A 180 -4.89 7.25 13.92
N LEU A 181 -5.75 7.88 14.72
CA LEU A 181 -7.09 8.27 14.29
C LEU A 181 -7.04 9.41 13.26
N SER A 182 -6.17 10.42 13.45
CA SER A 182 -6.02 11.52 12.49
C SER A 182 -5.47 11.03 11.16
N GLU A 183 -4.45 10.18 11.17
CA GLU A 183 -3.89 9.59 9.95
C GLU A 183 -4.92 8.70 9.23
N TYR A 184 -5.80 8.06 10.01
CA TYR A 184 -6.89 7.30 9.43
C TYR A 184 -7.85 8.17 8.62
N GLU A 185 -8.28 9.28 9.21
CA GLU A 185 -9.20 10.23 8.58
C GLU A 185 -8.55 11.00 7.42
N ASN A 186 -7.24 11.20 7.48
CA ASN A 186 -6.47 11.92 6.46
C ASN A 186 -6.26 11.12 5.18
N TRP A 187 -5.70 9.90 5.28
CA TRP A 187 -5.33 9.14 4.09
C TRP A 187 -5.56 7.62 4.19
N ILE A 188 -5.42 7.00 5.37
CA ILE A 188 -5.50 5.53 5.47
C ILE A 188 -6.90 5.03 5.07
N ALA A 189 -7.96 5.78 5.42
CA ALA A 189 -9.31 5.43 5.03
C ALA A 189 -9.46 5.29 3.51
N ASP A 190 -8.79 6.12 2.73
CA ASP A 190 -8.87 6.11 1.27
C ASP A 190 -8.08 4.94 0.65
N CYS A 191 -7.06 4.43 1.35
CA CYS A 191 -6.35 3.21 0.95
C CYS A 191 -7.10 1.93 1.36
N VAL A 192 -7.81 1.94 2.48
CA VAL A 192 -8.43 0.73 3.05
C VAL A 192 -9.86 0.51 2.55
N LYS A 193 -10.65 1.57 2.33
CA LYS A 193 -12.04 1.46 1.83
C LYS A 193 -12.13 0.74 0.47
N PRO A 194 -11.24 0.98 -0.51
CA PRO A 194 -11.28 0.27 -1.79
C PRO A 194 -11.04 -1.24 -1.62
N ARG A 195 -10.24 -1.67 -0.65
CA ARG A 195 -10.04 -3.10 -0.37
C ARG A 195 -11.34 -3.80 0.04
N ASP A 196 -12.18 -3.15 0.85
CA ASP A 196 -13.46 -3.74 1.24
C ASP A 196 -14.38 -3.93 0.02
N ALA A 197 -14.24 -3.09 -0.99
CA ALA A 197 -14.89 -3.33 -2.27
C ALA A 197 -14.35 -4.54 -3.03
N ILE A 198 -13.04 -4.78 -3.04
CA ILE A 198 -12.44 -5.97 -3.67
C ILE A 198 -13.01 -7.25 -3.00
N VAL A 199 -13.00 -7.29 -1.67
CA VAL A 199 -13.36 -8.49 -0.92
C VAL A 199 -14.87 -8.76 -0.93
N HIS A 200 -15.71 -7.72 -1.01
CA HIS A 200 -17.16 -7.86 -0.94
C HIS A 200 -17.87 -7.75 -2.30
N TYR A 201 -17.28 -7.12 -3.33
CA TYR A 201 -17.97 -6.76 -4.58
C TYR A 201 -17.33 -7.29 -5.88
N LYS A 202 -16.56 -8.38 -5.77
CA LYS A 202 -16.15 -9.30 -6.85
C LYS A 202 -15.04 -8.87 -7.80
N ASP A 203 -14.78 -7.58 -8.03
CA ASP A 203 -13.55 -7.08 -8.70
C ASP A 203 -13.55 -5.55 -8.84
N PHE A 204 -12.42 -4.96 -9.26
CA PHE A 204 -12.43 -3.67 -9.95
C PHE A 204 -12.59 -3.86 -11.45
N PHE A 205 -13.20 -2.85 -12.10
CA PHE A 205 -13.20 -2.74 -13.55
C PHE A 205 -12.24 -1.63 -13.96
N THR A 206 -11.59 -1.77 -15.11
CA THR A 206 -10.68 -0.75 -15.63
C THR A 206 -11.35 0.00 -16.76
N ARG A 207 -11.42 1.32 -16.65
CA ARG A 207 -11.86 2.23 -17.72
C ARG A 207 -10.67 3.08 -18.15
N TYR A 208 -10.39 3.12 -19.44
CA TYR A 208 -9.35 3.98 -20.00
C TYR A 208 -9.89 5.38 -20.24
N VAL A 209 -9.10 6.39 -19.89
CA VAL A 209 -9.40 7.80 -20.13
C VAL A 209 -8.17 8.45 -20.77
N TRP A 210 -8.36 9.19 -21.86
CA TRP A 210 -7.28 9.95 -22.47
C TRP A 210 -6.80 11.06 -21.53
N CYS A 211 -5.50 11.05 -21.20
CA CYS A 211 -4.85 12.10 -20.43
C CYS A 211 -4.01 12.97 -21.37
N SER A 212 -4.48 14.19 -21.65
CA SER A 212 -3.77 15.13 -22.54
C SER A 212 -2.37 15.48 -22.03
N ASP A 213 -2.22 15.56 -20.72
CA ASP A 213 -0.98 16.00 -20.06
C ASP A 213 0.11 14.92 -20.13
N MET A 214 -0.28 13.66 -20.33
CA MET A 214 0.63 12.53 -20.49
C MET A 214 0.71 12.00 -21.93
N GLY A 215 -0.23 12.40 -22.80
CA GLY A 215 -0.31 11.92 -24.17
C GLY A 215 -0.60 10.42 -24.30
N VAL A 216 -1.22 9.81 -23.28
CA VAL A 216 -1.56 8.38 -23.23
C VAL A 216 -2.94 8.15 -22.62
N GLU A 217 -3.54 6.99 -22.89
CA GLU A 217 -4.74 6.52 -22.21
C GLU A 217 -4.39 5.93 -20.85
N ILE A 218 -4.96 6.46 -19.77
CA ILE A 218 -4.71 5.99 -18.41
C ILE A 218 -5.79 5.02 -17.91
N PRO A 219 -5.44 3.87 -17.31
CA PRO A 219 -6.39 2.97 -16.69
C PRO A 219 -6.90 3.55 -15.36
N ILE A 220 -8.21 3.70 -15.24
CA ILE A 220 -8.90 4.12 -14.01
C ILE A 220 -9.69 2.94 -13.46
N SER A 221 -9.30 2.44 -12.29
CA SER A 221 -10.01 1.36 -11.60
C SER A 221 -11.28 1.89 -10.92
N ILE A 222 -12.42 1.28 -11.24
CA ILE A 222 -13.76 1.67 -10.79
C ILE A 222 -14.48 0.50 -10.14
N ASN A 223 -15.29 0.79 -9.13
CA ASN A 223 -16.18 -0.17 -8.50
C ASN A 223 -17.60 -0.03 -9.09
N GLN A 224 -18.14 -1.12 -9.67
CA GLN A 224 -19.46 -1.16 -10.30
C GLN A 224 -20.61 -0.68 -9.41
N LYS A 225 -20.55 -0.87 -8.07
CA LYS A 225 -21.64 -0.45 -7.18
C LYS A 225 -21.82 1.07 -7.10
N LYS A 226 -20.79 1.86 -7.41
CA LYS A 226 -20.86 3.32 -7.47
C LYS A 226 -21.30 3.87 -8.84
N MET A 227 -21.54 3.00 -9.84
CA MET A 227 -22.07 3.42 -11.15
C MET A 227 -23.60 3.49 -11.21
N LYS A 228 -24.31 3.24 -10.09
CA LYS A 228 -25.74 3.55 -9.99
C LYS A 228 -25.93 4.98 -9.48
N THR A 229 -25.85 5.96 -10.39
CA THR A 229 -26.67 7.18 -10.58
C THR A 229 -25.87 8.23 -11.33
#